data_AF-A0A814RYV3-F1
#
_entry.id   AF-A0A814RYV3-F1
#
_cell.length_a   1.000
_cell.length_b   1.000
_cell.length_c   1.000
_cell.angle_alpha   90.00
_cell.angle_beta   90.00
_cell.angle_gamma   90.00
#
_symmetry.space_group_name_H-M   'P 1'
#
loop_
_entity.id
_entity.type
_entity.pdbx_description
1 polymer ?
#
loop_
_entity_poly.entity_id
_entity_poly.type
_entity_poly.pdbx_seq_one_letter_code
_entity_poly.pdbx_strand_id
1 'polypeptide(L)'
;MCESFLCGLHLAFECYRDWRIRYETMIISIMFIAVIYYIHGVKRYTTRNIHVTLFVIISLMGFLPGFHWYALHGGWSNGFVQQFFPRLFVLYGILGVGTFAYLTKFPERFFPGYFDFIFASHQIWHFASLGAFIWWYQNGIDLLQYRLSNPCSTPEI
;
A
#
# COMPACT_ATOMS: atom_id res chain seq x y z
N MET A 1 -7.22 -3.07 2.32
CA MET A 1 -6.03 -2.50 1.64
C MET A 1 -6.42 -1.53 0.52
N CYS A 2 -7.30 -1.87 -0.43
CA CYS A 2 -7.62 -0.95 -1.54
C CYS A 2 -8.41 0.30 -1.10
N GLU A 3 -9.39 0.16 -0.21
CA GLU A 3 -10.11 1.29 0.37
C GLU A 3 -9.15 2.25 1.12
N SER A 4 -8.15 1.66 1.79
CA SER A 4 -7.06 2.36 2.44
C SER A 4 -6.25 3.22 1.44
N PHE A 5 -5.95 2.67 0.26
CA PHE A 5 -5.24 3.36 -0.82
C PHE A 5 -6.04 4.52 -1.43
N LEU A 6 -7.35 4.34 -1.62
CA LEU A 6 -8.22 5.41 -2.13
C LEU A 6 -8.23 6.61 -1.19
N CYS A 7 -8.42 6.39 0.12
CA CYS A 7 -8.37 7.47 1.11
C CYS A 7 -7.00 8.18 1.12
N GLY A 8 -5.90 7.43 1.03
CA GLY A 8 -4.55 8.02 0.98
C GLY A 8 -4.33 8.88 -0.25
N LEU A 9 -4.72 8.40 -1.44
CA LEU A 9 -4.63 9.18 -2.68
C LEU A 9 -5.51 10.43 -2.64
N HIS A 10 -6.70 10.32 -2.07
CA HIS A 10 -7.65 11.42 -1.98
C HIS A 10 -7.07 12.59 -1.20
N LEU A 11 -6.48 12.31 -0.02
CA LEU A 11 -5.85 13.31 0.86
C LEU A 11 -4.50 13.79 0.32
N ALA A 12 -3.71 12.90 -0.29
CA ALA A 12 -2.39 13.25 -0.81
C ALA A 12 -2.50 14.22 -2.01
N PHE A 13 -3.41 13.95 -2.94
CA PHE A 13 -3.63 14.72 -4.17
C PHE A 13 -4.81 15.69 -4.08
N GLU A 14 -5.22 16.08 -2.87
CA GLU A 14 -6.34 17.00 -2.65
C GLU A 14 -6.18 18.31 -3.44
N CYS A 15 -4.97 18.89 -3.44
CA CYS A 15 -4.67 20.12 -4.17
C CYS A 15 -4.52 19.91 -5.70
N TYR A 16 -4.47 18.66 -6.17
CA TYR A 16 -4.22 18.29 -7.56
C TYR A 16 -5.34 17.38 -8.09
N ARG A 17 -6.53 17.97 -8.26
CA ARG A 17 -7.77 17.24 -8.61
C ARG A 17 -7.64 16.35 -9.85
N ASP A 18 -6.98 16.82 -10.90
CA ASP A 18 -6.84 16.05 -12.15
C ASP A 18 -6.03 14.77 -11.94
N TRP A 19 -4.93 14.86 -11.18
CA TRP A 19 -4.08 13.71 -10.86
C TRP A 19 -4.78 12.74 -9.91
N ARG A 20 -5.50 13.27 -8.92
CA ARG A 20 -6.33 12.47 -8.02
C ARG A 20 -7.31 11.57 -8.78
N ILE A 21 -8.11 12.16 -9.68
CA ILE A 21 -9.12 11.42 -10.45
C ILE A 21 -8.48 10.34 -11.33
N ARG A 22 -7.33 10.64 -11.97
CA ARG A 22 -6.62 9.66 -12.81
C ARG A 22 -6.13 8.46 -12.01
N TYR A 23 -5.56 8.68 -10.82
CA TYR A 23 -5.05 7.60 -9.98
C TYR A 23 -6.16 6.79 -9.31
N GLU A 24 -7.21 7.46 -8.81
CA GLU A 24 -8.37 6.78 -8.22
C GLU A 24 -9.08 5.89 -9.27
N THR A 25 -9.33 6.41 -10.47
CA THR A 25 -9.95 5.62 -11.55
C THR A 25 -9.09 4.45 -11.98
N MET A 26 -7.76 4.65 -12.14
CA MET A 26 -6.82 3.58 -12.45
C MET A 26 -6.87 2.43 -11.43
N ILE A 27 -6.85 2.74 -10.13
CA ILE A 27 -6.89 1.71 -9.07
C ILE A 27 -8.23 0.98 -9.07
N ILE A 28 -9.34 1.70 -9.21
CA ILE A 28 -10.68 1.10 -9.27
C ILE A 28 -10.78 0.14 -10.46
N SER A 29 -10.28 0.53 -11.63
CA SER A 29 -10.25 -0.32 -12.83
C SER A 29 -9.40 -1.57 -12.63
N ILE A 30 -8.19 -1.44 -12.06
CA ILE A 30 -7.31 -2.59 -11.77
C ILE A 30 -8.00 -3.56 -10.79
N MET A 31 -8.68 -3.05 -9.77
CA MET A 31 -9.45 -3.88 -8.83
C MET A 31 -10.59 -4.62 -9.50
N PHE A 32 -11.35 -3.94 -10.36
CA PHE A 32 -12.44 -4.56 -11.08
C PHE A 32 -11.94 -5.71 -11.97
N ILE A 33 -10.83 -5.50 -12.68
CA ILE A 33 -10.16 -6.53 -13.49
C ILE A 33 -9.65 -7.68 -12.60
N ALA A 34 -9.03 -7.39 -11.46
CA ALA A 34 -8.53 -8.40 -10.54
C ALA A 34 -9.66 -9.27 -9.96
N VAL A 35 -10.81 -8.66 -9.63
CA VAL A 35 -12.02 -9.37 -9.17
C VAL A 35 -12.59 -10.24 -10.28
N ILE A 36 -12.74 -9.71 -11.50
CA ILE A 36 -13.19 -10.50 -12.66
C ILE A 36 -12.24 -11.67 -12.91
N TYR A 37 -10.93 -11.42 -12.90
CA TYR A 37 -9.91 -12.46 -13.04
C TYR A 37 -10.04 -13.51 -11.93
N TYR A 38 -10.32 -13.13 -10.68
CA TYR A 38 -10.46 -14.10 -9.59
C TYR A 38 -11.76 -14.91 -9.68
N ILE A 39 -12.88 -14.28 -10.07
CA ILE A 39 -14.19 -14.92 -10.22
C ILE A 39 -14.21 -15.86 -11.43
N HIS A 40 -13.69 -15.40 -12.57
CA HIS A 40 -13.69 -16.14 -13.84
C HIS A 40 -12.45 -17.01 -14.04
N GLY A 41 -11.39 -16.80 -13.23
CA GLY A 41 -10.07 -17.38 -13.43
C GLY A 41 -9.86 -18.74 -12.80
N VAL A 42 -9.96 -19.75 -13.66
CA VAL A 42 -8.99 -20.85 -13.83
C VAL A 42 -8.45 -21.47 -12.52
N LYS A 43 -9.31 -22.14 -11.77
CA LYS A 43 -8.89 -23.08 -10.69
C LYS A 43 -7.94 -24.20 -11.16
N ARG A 44 -7.73 -24.35 -12.47
CA ARG A 44 -7.09 -25.52 -13.08
C ARG A 44 -5.57 -25.41 -13.30
N TYR A 45 -4.97 -24.21 -13.31
CA TYR A 45 -3.53 -24.04 -13.63
C TYR A 45 -2.76 -22.98 -12.83
N THR A 46 -3.42 -22.17 -12.00
CA THR A 46 -2.73 -21.10 -11.26
C THR A 46 -2.26 -21.59 -9.89
N THR A 47 -0.95 -21.51 -9.63
CA THR A 47 -0.36 -21.84 -8.32
C THR A 47 -0.51 -20.69 -7.33
N ARG A 48 -0.52 -21.00 -6.03
CA ARG A 48 -0.54 -20.01 -4.94
C ARG A 48 0.49 -18.90 -5.12
N ASN A 49 1.66 -19.22 -5.66
CA ASN A 49 2.74 -18.26 -5.86
C ASN A 49 2.40 -17.20 -6.91
N ILE A 50 1.68 -17.55 -7.97
CA ILE A 50 1.27 -16.59 -9.01
C ILE A 50 0.34 -15.52 -8.41
N HIS A 51 -0.62 -15.90 -7.58
CA HIS A 51 -1.52 -14.95 -6.92
C HIS A 51 -0.76 -13.97 -6.00
N VAL A 52 0.22 -14.46 -5.25
CA VAL A 52 1.06 -13.62 -4.39
C VAL A 52 1.92 -12.67 -5.22
N THR A 53 2.53 -13.16 -6.30
CA THR A 53 3.34 -12.33 -7.21
C THR A 53 2.50 -11.23 -7.85
N LEU A 54 1.30 -11.54 -8.34
CA LEU A 54 0.38 -10.54 -8.89
C LEU A 54 -0.01 -9.48 -7.84
N PHE A 55 -0.30 -9.90 -6.61
CA PHE A 55 -0.61 -9.00 -5.52
C PHE A 55 0.56 -8.06 -5.18
N VAL A 56 1.79 -8.59 -5.18
CA VAL A 56 3.01 -7.78 -4.99
C VAL A 56 3.18 -6.77 -6.12
N ILE A 57 3.03 -7.17 -7.38
CA ILE A 57 3.14 -6.27 -8.53
C ILE A 57 2.13 -5.11 -8.41
N ILE A 58 0.86 -5.43 -8.14
CA ILE A 58 -0.19 -4.41 -7.95
C ILE A 58 0.16 -3.49 -6.77
N SER A 59 0.68 -4.04 -5.67
CA SER A 59 1.09 -3.24 -4.51
C SER A 59 2.24 -2.28 -4.84
N LEU A 60 3.23 -2.73 -5.62
CA LEU A 60 4.37 -1.92 -6.03
C LEU A 60 3.97 -0.78 -6.98
N MET A 61 2.88 -0.91 -7.73
CA MET A 61 2.36 0.21 -8.53
C MET A 61 1.98 1.42 -7.67
N GLY A 62 1.72 1.24 -6.38
CA GLY A 62 1.48 2.34 -5.43
C GLY A 62 2.70 3.25 -5.19
N PHE A 63 3.92 2.83 -5.54
CA PHE A 63 5.08 3.74 -5.52
C PHE A 63 4.99 4.83 -6.58
N LEU A 64 4.35 4.56 -7.73
CA LEU A 64 4.24 5.51 -8.82
C LEU A 64 3.51 6.81 -8.41
N PRO A 65 2.29 6.77 -7.81
CA PRO A 65 1.68 7.98 -7.27
C PRO A 65 2.47 8.57 -6.10
N GLY A 66 3.17 7.75 -5.30
CA GLY A 66 4.04 8.26 -4.23
C GLY A 66 5.19 9.14 -4.74
N PHE A 67 5.93 8.67 -5.75
CA PHE A 67 7.01 9.44 -6.39
C PHE A 67 6.48 10.64 -7.18
N HIS A 68 5.34 10.49 -7.85
CA HIS A 68 4.72 11.62 -8.54
C HIS A 68 4.30 12.71 -7.54
N TRP A 69 3.69 12.33 -6.42
CA TRP A 69 3.35 13.25 -5.34
C TRP A 69 4.57 13.97 -4.77
N TYR A 70 5.69 13.24 -4.59
CA TYR A 70 6.97 13.81 -4.19
C TYR A 70 7.44 14.90 -5.15
N ALA A 71 7.38 14.63 -6.46
CA ALA A 71 7.79 15.59 -7.49
C ALA A 71 6.88 16.83 -7.52
N LEU A 72 5.56 16.65 -7.42
CA LEU A 72 4.59 17.76 -7.47
C LEU A 72 4.76 18.76 -6.32
N HIS A 73 5.15 18.28 -5.13
CA HIS A 73 5.29 19.12 -3.94
C HIS A 73 6.68 19.75 -3.78
N GLY A 74 7.54 19.70 -4.82
CA GLY A 74 8.88 20.31 -4.80
C GLY A 74 9.96 19.43 -4.17
N GLY A 75 9.68 18.14 -3.98
CA GLY A 75 10.62 17.16 -3.45
C GLY A 75 11.10 17.46 -2.03
N TRP A 76 12.36 17.15 -1.74
CA TRP A 76 12.95 17.26 -0.40
C TRP A 76 13.10 18.69 0.12
N SER A 77 12.83 19.71 -0.69
CA SER A 77 12.83 21.10 -0.22
C SER A 77 11.61 21.45 0.64
N ASN A 78 10.55 20.65 0.57
CA ASN A 78 9.29 20.90 1.25
C ASN A 78 9.17 20.07 2.54
N GLY A 79 8.96 20.74 3.69
CA GLY A 79 8.81 20.08 4.99
C GLY A 79 7.65 19.08 5.05
N PHE A 80 6.57 19.34 4.30
CA PHE A 80 5.46 18.41 4.15
C PHE A 80 5.89 17.08 3.52
N VAL A 81 6.70 17.15 2.46
CA VAL A 81 7.24 15.97 1.78
C VAL A 81 8.20 15.22 2.70
N GLN A 82 9.11 15.93 3.37
CA GLN A 82 10.05 15.31 4.31
C GLN A 82 9.35 14.55 5.45
N GLN A 83 8.19 15.04 5.91
CA GLN A 83 7.44 14.41 6.98
C GLN A 83 6.69 13.15 6.53
N PHE A 84 6.01 13.19 5.39
CA PHE A 84 5.08 12.13 4.98
C PHE A 84 5.68 11.13 3.97
N PHE A 85 6.60 11.55 3.11
CA PHE A 85 7.19 10.67 2.09
C PHE A 85 7.96 9.46 2.69
N PRO A 86 8.81 9.62 3.72
CA PRO A 86 9.53 8.49 4.32
C PRO A 86 8.59 7.44 4.93
N ARG A 87 7.42 7.87 5.39
CA ARG A 87 6.44 7.00 6.05
C ARG A 87 5.84 5.97 5.08
N LEU A 88 5.84 6.27 3.78
CA LEU A 88 5.52 5.33 2.71
C LEU A 88 6.52 4.16 2.69
N PHE A 89 7.81 4.43 2.80
CA PHE A 89 8.84 3.38 2.82
C PHE A 89 8.76 2.52 4.07
N VAL A 90 8.42 3.10 5.22
CA VAL A 90 8.16 2.33 6.45
C VAL A 90 7.00 1.36 6.25
N LEU A 91 5.89 1.82 5.67
CA LEU A 91 4.73 0.98 5.34
C LEU A 91 5.12 -0.21 4.45
N TYR A 92 5.77 0.07 3.32
CA TYR A 92 6.21 -0.96 2.38
C TYR A 92 7.29 -1.87 2.96
N GLY A 93 8.13 -1.36 3.86
CA GLY A 93 9.11 -2.15 4.61
C GLY A 93 8.43 -3.20 5.49
N ILE A 94 7.42 -2.79 6.29
CA ILE A 94 6.65 -3.70 7.14
C ILE A 94 5.95 -4.78 6.29
N LEU A 95 5.24 -4.36 5.23
CA LEU A 95 4.56 -5.29 4.31
C LEU A 95 5.57 -6.21 3.59
N GLY A 96 6.73 -5.68 3.22
CA GLY A 96 7.82 -6.40 2.58
C GLY A 96 8.39 -7.49 3.48
N VAL A 97 8.62 -7.22 4.76
CA VAL A 97 9.07 -8.22 5.75
C VAL A 97 8.06 -9.35 5.88
N GLY A 98 6.76 -9.02 6.02
CA GLY A 98 5.71 -10.04 6.10
C GLY A 98 5.61 -10.89 4.83
N THR A 99 5.68 -10.25 3.67
CA THR A 99 5.63 -10.94 2.37
C THR A 99 6.87 -11.82 2.14
N PHE A 100 8.05 -11.33 2.51
CA PHE A 100 9.30 -12.07 2.42
C PHE A 100 9.26 -13.32 3.30
N ALA A 101 8.86 -13.19 4.57
CA ALA A 101 8.70 -14.33 5.46
C ALA A 101 7.72 -15.37 4.88
N TYR A 102 6.57 -14.90 4.37
CA TYR A 102 5.54 -15.76 3.78
C TYR A 102 6.01 -16.53 2.53
N LEU A 103 6.76 -15.88 1.64
CA LEU A 103 7.28 -16.48 0.42
C LEU A 103 8.44 -17.44 0.70
N THR A 104 9.36 -17.06 1.58
CA THR A 104 10.54 -17.87 1.92
C THR A 104 10.25 -19.02 2.87
N LYS A 105 9.10 -18.98 3.55
CA LYS A 105 8.74 -19.89 4.66
C LYS A 105 9.70 -19.77 5.84
N PHE A 106 10.22 -18.57 6.09
CA PHE A 106 11.02 -18.29 7.26
C PHE A 106 10.12 -17.99 8.47
N PRO A 107 10.40 -18.55 9.66
CA PRO A 107 11.54 -19.42 10.03
C PRO A 107 11.30 -20.93 9.89
N GLU A 108 10.08 -21.39 9.59
CA GLU A 108 9.73 -22.82 9.65
C GLU A 108 10.54 -23.71 8.69
N ARG A 109 11.05 -23.14 7.60
CA ARG A 109 11.94 -23.82 6.65
C ARG A 109 13.30 -24.17 7.26
N PHE A 110 13.78 -23.38 8.22
CA PHE A 110 15.12 -23.54 8.82
C PHE A 110 15.07 -24.31 10.14
N PHE A 111 13.94 -24.25 10.84
CA PHE A 111 13.74 -24.94 12.13
C PHE A 111 12.42 -25.73 12.10
N PRO A 112 12.38 -26.86 11.36
CA PRO A 112 11.17 -27.68 11.25
C PRO A 112 10.76 -28.20 12.64
N GLY A 113 9.48 -28.08 12.99
CA GLY A 113 8.92 -28.54 14.26
C GLY A 113 8.94 -27.53 15.41
N TYR A 114 9.71 -26.44 15.30
CA TYR A 114 9.80 -25.42 16.37
C TYR A 114 8.76 -24.31 16.23
N PHE A 115 8.32 -24.01 15.01
CA PHE A 115 7.46 -22.87 14.68
C PHE A 115 6.11 -23.28 14.10
N ASP A 116 5.67 -24.52 14.33
CA ASP A 116 4.45 -25.06 13.74
C ASP A 116 3.17 -24.46 14.37
N PHE A 117 3.25 -24.00 15.62
CA PHE A 117 2.10 -23.42 16.35
C PHE A 117 2.21 -21.90 16.55
N ILE A 118 3.42 -21.36 16.77
CA ILE A 118 3.68 -19.95 17.06
C ILE A 118 4.86 -19.46 16.20
N PHE A 119 4.76 -18.26 15.64
CA PHE A 119 5.71 -17.64 14.69
C PHE A 119 5.88 -18.35 13.35
N ALA A 120 4.89 -19.12 12.90
CA ALA A 120 4.86 -19.60 11.52
C ALA A 120 4.90 -18.41 10.53
N SER A 121 5.50 -18.57 9.35
CA SER A 121 5.58 -17.49 8.33
C SER A 121 4.22 -16.84 8.02
N HIS A 122 3.14 -17.62 8.08
CA HIS A 122 1.78 -17.11 7.88
C HIS A 122 1.33 -16.19 9.02
N GLN A 123 1.66 -16.53 10.28
CA GLN A 123 1.38 -15.66 11.43
C GLN A 123 2.21 -14.39 11.35
N ILE A 124 3.50 -14.48 10.99
CA ILE A 124 4.37 -13.31 10.78
C ILE A 124 3.76 -12.40 9.71
N TRP A 125 3.26 -12.95 8.62
CA TRP A 125 2.57 -12.19 7.57
C TRP A 125 1.33 -11.46 8.09
N HIS A 126 0.49 -12.11 8.92
CA HIS A 126 -0.67 -11.47 9.55
C HIS A 126 -0.26 -10.34 10.49
N PHE A 127 0.73 -10.56 11.37
CA PHE A 127 1.21 -9.53 12.29
C PHE A 127 1.81 -8.33 11.55
N ALA A 128 2.61 -8.57 10.51
CA ALA A 128 3.14 -7.51 9.65
C ALA A 128 2.01 -6.74 8.95
N SER A 129 1.01 -7.45 8.41
CA SER A 129 -0.14 -6.83 7.75
C SER A 129 -0.97 -5.97 8.71
N LEU A 130 -1.18 -6.42 9.95
CA LEU A 130 -1.86 -5.66 10.98
C LEU A 130 -1.05 -4.41 11.38
N GLY A 131 0.26 -4.56 11.60
CA GLY A 131 1.15 -3.44 11.90
C GLY A 131 1.15 -2.39 10.79
N ALA A 132 1.20 -2.83 9.54
CA ALA A 132 1.10 -1.95 8.37
C ALA A 132 -0.24 -1.22 8.31
N PHE A 133 -1.35 -1.88 8.65
CA PHE A 133 -2.68 -1.25 8.69
C PHE A 133 -2.76 -0.18 9.77
N ILE A 134 -2.27 -0.47 10.98
CA ILE A 134 -2.22 0.50 12.09
C ILE A 134 -1.36 1.71 11.69
N TRP A 135 -0.17 1.45 11.14
CA TRP A 135 0.71 2.50 10.64
C TRP A 135 0.01 3.36 9.58
N TRP A 136 -0.60 2.75 8.57
CA TRP A 136 -1.34 3.47 7.53
C TRP A 136 -2.46 4.33 8.10
N TYR A 137 -3.24 3.78 9.04
CA TYR A 137 -4.34 4.50 9.65
C TYR A 137 -3.86 5.74 10.42
N GLN A 138 -2.85 5.60 11.27
CA GLN A 138 -2.25 6.72 11.99
C GLN A 138 -1.72 7.79 11.04
N ASN A 139 -1.05 7.38 9.96
CA ASN A 139 -0.59 8.27 8.91
C ASN A 139 -1.72 9.03 8.21
N GLY A 140 -2.85 8.38 7.96
CA GLY A 140 -4.04 9.00 7.38
C GLY A 140 -4.63 10.06 8.29
N ILE A 141 -4.67 9.81 9.61
CA ILE A 141 -5.14 10.79 10.59
C ILE A 141 -4.21 12.01 10.66
N ASP A 142 -2.89 11.78 10.73
CA ASP A 142 -1.90 12.88 10.73
C ASP A 142 -2.00 13.74 9.46
N LEU A 143 -2.16 13.09 8.30
CA LEU A 143 -2.30 13.77 7.01
C LEU A 143 -3.60 14.57 6.94
N LEU A 144 -4.71 14.01 7.44
CA LEU A 144 -5.99 14.69 7.52
C LEU A 144 -5.89 15.93 8.42
N GLN A 145 -5.30 15.80 9.60
CA GLN A 145 -5.08 16.94 10.51
C GLN A 145 -4.23 18.04 9.87
N TYR A 146 -3.19 17.64 9.13
CA TYR A 146 -2.37 18.57 8.36
C TYR A 146 -3.20 19.31 7.29
N ARG A 147 -4.09 18.62 6.57
CA ARG A 147 -4.96 19.23 5.54
C ARG A 147 -6.03 20.14 6.12
N LEU A 148 -6.61 19.77 7.26
CA LEU A 148 -7.57 20.62 7.98
C LEU A 148 -6.94 21.95 8.44
N SER A 149 -5.66 21.93 8.80
CA SER A 149 -4.92 23.14 9.19
C SER A 149 -4.31 23.89 8.01
N ASN A 150 -4.03 23.20 6.90
CA ASN A 150 -3.41 23.75 5.69
C ASN A 150 -4.28 23.41 4.46
N PRO A 151 -5.44 24.06 4.30
CA PRO A 151 -6.33 23.81 3.18
C PRO A 151 -5.67 24.23 1.87
N CYS A 152 -5.93 23.46 0.81
CA CYS A 152 -5.52 23.86 -0.53
C CYS A 152 -6.32 25.11 -0.95
N SER A 153 -5.68 26.08 -1.58
CA SER A 153 -6.38 27.19 -2.21
C SER A 153 -7.31 26.63 -3.29
N THR A 154 -8.61 26.86 -3.17
CA THR A 154 -9.55 26.57 -4.26
C THR A 154 -9.16 27.41 -5.46
N PRO A 155 -9.02 26.83 -6.67
CA PRO A 155 -8.98 27.67 -7.86
C PRO A 155 -10.29 28.47 -7.89
N GLU A 156 -10.19 29.79 -7.91
CA GLU A 156 -11.35 30.66 -8.18
C GLU A 156 -11.95 30.20 -9.51
N ILE A 157 -13.26 29.90 -9.48
CA ILE A 157 -14.06 29.42 -10.62
C ILE A 157 -14.17 30.52 -11.66
#